data_AF-A0A6C1U0H9-F1
#
_entry.id   AF-A0A6C1U0H9-F1
#
_cell.length_a   1.000
_cell.length_b   1.000
_cell.length_c   1.000
_cell.angle_alpha   90.00
_cell.angle_beta   90.00
_cell.angle_gamma   90.00
#
_symmetry.space_group_name_H-M   'P 1'
#
loop_
_entity.id
_entity.type
_entity.pdbx_description
1 polymer ?
#
loop_
_entity_poly.entity_id
_entity_poly.type
_entity_poly.pdbx_seq_one_letter_code
_entity_poly.pdbx_strand_id
1 'polypeptide(L)'
;MNAVKNLVIWLLIIAATSMLIDSQRDKLSDRFLSTFLPYKGRIQNSGQNSGSIEFTKSYDGHFYIQAQVNDRNITFLLDTGATDIVLSQKDALHVGINLQNVQDFKIYETAKGQIKAGVIHIPQVKIG
;
A
#
# COMPACT_ATOMS: atom_id res chain seq x y z
N MET A 1 -29.84 33.20 35.65
CA MET A 1 -30.51 32.13 34.85
C MET A 1 -29.94 31.96 33.44
N ASN A 2 -29.32 32.98 32.84
CA ASN A 2 -28.81 32.92 31.45
C ASN A 2 -27.46 32.20 31.31
N ALA A 3 -26.60 32.24 32.34
CA ALA A 3 -25.28 31.60 32.31
C ALA A 3 -25.37 30.06 32.21
N VAL A 4 -26.29 29.45 32.97
CA VAL A 4 -26.52 27.99 32.92
C VAL A 4 -27.05 27.56 31.55
N LYS A 5 -27.99 28.33 30.97
CA LYS A 5 -28.49 28.07 29.61
C LYS A 5 -27.38 28.15 28.56
N ASN A 6 -26.52 29.17 28.64
CA ASN A 6 -25.42 29.34 27.70
C ASN A 6 -24.37 28.21 27.81
N LEU A 7 -24.09 27.75 29.02
CA LEU A 7 -23.16 26.65 29.26
C LEU A 7 -23.69 25.34 28.67
N VAL A 8 -24.99 25.06 28.86
CA VAL A 8 -25.65 23.90 28.25
C VAL A 8 -25.62 23.97 26.72
N ILE A 9 -25.85 25.15 26.12
CA ILE A 9 -25.77 25.35 24.67
C ILE A 9 -24.35 25.06 24.16
N TRP A 10 -23.31 25.58 24.82
CA TRP A 10 -21.93 25.31 24.42
C TRP A 10 -21.54 23.84 24.53
N LEU A 11 -21.98 23.14 25.59
CA LEU A 11 -21.74 21.70 25.73
C LEU A 11 -22.43 20.89 24.63
N LEU A 12 -23.65 21.26 24.23
CA LEU A 12 -24.37 20.60 23.14
C LEU A 12 -23.67 20.83 21.79
N ILE A 13 -23.18 22.05 21.53
CA ILE A 13 -22.41 22.36 20.31
C ILE A 13 -21.11 21.55 20.30
N ILE A 14 -20.37 21.48 21.40
CA ILE A 14 -19.14 20.70 21.49
C ILE A 14 -19.42 19.20 21.30
N ALA A 15 -20.47 18.67 21.92
CA ALA A 15 -20.83 17.25 21.76
C ALA A 15 -21.27 16.94 20.32
N ALA A 16 -22.09 17.79 19.71
CA ALA A 16 -22.54 17.63 18.33
C ALA A 16 -21.39 17.73 17.33
N THR A 17 -20.51 18.72 17.49
CA THR A 17 -19.31 18.86 16.64
C THR A 17 -18.34 17.72 16.84
N SER A 18 -18.12 17.25 18.08
CA SER A 18 -17.29 16.07 18.35
C SER A 18 -17.84 14.81 17.68
N MET A 19 -19.15 14.55 17.75
CA MET A 19 -19.78 13.40 17.09
C MET A 19 -19.69 13.47 15.56
N LEU A 20 -19.83 14.67 14.98
CA LEU A 20 -19.69 14.88 13.53
C LEU A 20 -18.23 14.75 13.06
N ILE A 21 -17.28 15.23 13.86
CA ILE A 21 -15.84 15.13 13.59
C ILE A 21 -15.40 13.66 13.69
N ASP A 22 -15.83 12.92 14.70
CA ASP A 22 -15.45 11.51 14.88
C ASP A 22 -15.95 10.65 13.71
N SER A 23 -17.21 10.86 13.28
CA SER A 23 -17.79 10.15 12.13
C SER A 23 -17.09 10.44 10.79
N GLN A 24 -16.42 11.59 10.64
CA GLN A 24 -15.71 11.99 9.42
C GLN A 24 -14.20 11.79 9.53
N ARG A 25 -13.65 11.68 10.74
CA ARG A 25 -12.22 11.54 11.01
C ARG A 25 -11.65 10.27 10.42
N ASP A 26 -12.36 9.15 10.54
CA ASP A 26 -11.91 7.87 9.97
C ASP A 26 -11.83 7.96 8.44
N LYS A 27 -12.80 8.62 7.80
CA LYS A 27 -12.83 8.80 6.33
C LYS A 27 -11.84 9.84 5.81
N LEU A 28 -11.60 10.91 6.57
CA LEU A 28 -10.67 11.98 6.20
C LEU A 28 -9.22 11.54 6.44
N SER A 29 -8.92 10.97 7.61
CA SER A 29 -7.57 10.52 7.95
C SER A 29 -7.06 9.46 6.97
N ASP A 30 -7.90 8.50 6.61
CA ASP A 30 -7.57 7.49 5.61
C ASP A 30 -7.19 8.09 4.25
N ARG A 31 -7.93 9.11 3.78
CA ARG A 31 -7.66 9.77 2.49
C ARG A 31 -6.38 10.61 2.55
N PHE A 32 -6.16 11.33 3.64
CA PHE A 32 -4.94 12.11 3.80
C PHE A 32 -3.71 11.20 3.93
N LEU A 33 -3.76 10.19 4.80
CA LEU A 33 -2.65 9.26 5.03
C LEU A 33 -2.35 8.39 3.81
N SER A 34 -3.36 7.93 3.05
CA SER A 34 -3.14 7.16 1.83
C SER A 34 -2.48 7.97 0.73
N THR A 35 -2.68 9.29 0.74
CA THR A 35 -2.00 10.19 -0.18
C THR A 35 -0.51 10.34 0.17
N PHE A 36 -0.13 10.28 1.45
CA PHE A 36 1.26 10.33 1.89
C PHE A 36 1.97 8.97 1.89
N LEU A 37 1.24 7.87 1.99
CA LEU A 37 1.76 6.50 1.99
C LEU A 37 1.00 5.61 0.99
N PRO A 38 1.05 5.94 -0.32
CA PRO A 38 0.23 5.27 -1.35
C PRO A 38 0.58 3.78 -1.53
N TYR A 39 1.74 3.35 -1.03
CA TYR A 39 2.20 1.97 -1.12
C TYR A 39 1.57 1.01 -0.10
N LYS A 40 0.95 1.51 0.97
CA LYS A 40 0.25 0.66 1.95
C LYS A 40 -1.19 0.45 1.50
N GLY A 41 -1.55 -0.79 1.23
CA GLY A 41 -2.91 -1.16 0.88
C GLY A 41 -3.86 -1.00 2.07
N ARG A 42 -5.06 -0.48 1.81
CA ARG A 42 -6.13 -0.41 2.80
C ARG A 42 -7.05 -1.62 2.62
N ILE A 43 -7.17 -2.44 3.66
CA ILE A 43 -8.09 -3.58 3.67
C ILE A 43 -9.51 -3.03 3.87
N GLN A 44 -10.37 -3.19 2.86
CA GLN A 44 -11.79 -2.91 2.97
C GLN A 44 -12.51 -4.18 3.46
N ASN A 45 -12.91 -4.18 4.72
CA ASN A 45 -13.80 -5.21 5.27
C ASN A 45 -15.25 -4.85 4.93
N SER A 46 -15.73 -5.26 3.76
CA SER A 46 -17.15 -5.19 3.46
C SER A 46 -17.85 -6.40 4.11
N GLY A 47 -18.89 -6.14 4.90
CA GLY A 47 -19.59 -7.15 5.69
C GLY A 47 -20.02 -8.35 4.84
N GLN A 48 -19.59 -9.54 5.28
CA GLN A 48 -19.79 -10.86 4.66
C GLN A 48 -19.10 -11.06 3.30
N ASN A 49 -17.92 -11.66 3.35
CA ASN A 49 -17.21 -12.29 2.22
C ASN A 49 -16.87 -11.39 1.03
N SER A 50 -15.83 -10.57 1.18
CA SER A 50 -14.74 -10.40 0.21
C SER A 50 -13.70 -9.45 0.81
N GLY A 51 -12.52 -9.95 1.16
CA GLY A 51 -11.40 -9.08 1.53
C GLY A 51 -10.89 -8.39 0.27
N SER A 52 -11.09 -7.08 0.14
CA SER A 52 -10.49 -6.28 -0.92
C SER A 52 -9.40 -5.39 -0.34
N ILE A 53 -8.34 -5.17 -1.13
CA ILE A 53 -7.25 -4.26 -0.77
C ILE A 53 -7.25 -3.13 -1.80
N GLU A 54 -7.33 -1.90 -1.30
CA GLU A 54 -7.34 -0.70 -2.12
C GLU A 54 -5.99 0.02 -2.00
N PHE A 55 -5.42 0.39 -3.15
CA PHE A 55 -4.21 1.21 -3.23
C PHE A 55 -4.55 2.55 -3.89
N THR A 56 -4.05 3.63 -3.33
CA THR A 56 -4.23 4.98 -3.90
C THR A 56 -3.09 5.26 -4.87
N LYS A 57 -3.43 5.87 -6.02
CA LYS A 57 -2.44 6.33 -6.99
C LYS A 57 -1.50 7.36 -6.33
N SER A 58 -0.19 7.17 -6.50
CA SER A 58 0.83 8.11 -6.04
C SER A 58 0.80 9.41 -6.86
N TYR A 59 1.42 10.46 -6.32
CA TYR A 59 1.51 11.77 -6.98
C TYR A 59 2.23 11.74 -8.33
N ASP A 60 3.15 10.80 -8.53
CA ASP A 60 3.83 10.56 -9.81
C ASP A 60 2.94 9.86 -10.86
N GLY A 61 1.71 9.49 -10.48
CA GLY A 61 0.74 8.86 -11.36
C GLY A 61 0.79 7.33 -11.37
N HIS A 62 1.72 6.71 -10.66
CA HIS A 62 1.89 5.27 -10.58
C HIS A 62 1.19 4.66 -9.35
N PHE A 63 1.01 3.34 -9.38
CA PHE A 63 0.55 2.58 -8.22
C PHE A 63 1.72 1.80 -7.63
N TYR A 64 1.85 1.86 -6.31
CA TYR A 64 2.87 1.13 -5.58
C TYR A 64 2.21 0.14 -4.64
N ILE A 65 2.80 -1.04 -4.51
CA ILE A 65 2.29 -2.11 -3.65
C ILE A 65 3.43 -2.57 -2.76
N GLN A 66 3.30 -2.36 -1.45
CA GLN A 66 4.17 -3.02 -0.49
C GLN A 66 3.74 -4.47 -0.32
N ALA A 67 4.67 -5.38 -0.56
CA ALA A 67 4.50 -6.81 -0.38
C ALA A 67 5.63 -7.39 0.47
N GLN A 68 5.34 -8.48 1.16
CA GLN A 68 6.33 -9.23 1.91
C GLN A 68 6.89 -10.38 1.07
N VAL A 69 8.22 -10.41 0.92
CA VAL A 69 8.99 -11.47 0.25
C VAL A 69 10.04 -11.96 1.23
N ASN A 70 10.05 -13.26 1.55
CA ASN A 70 10.95 -13.85 2.56
C ASN A 70 10.99 -13.02 3.87
N ASP A 71 9.82 -12.68 4.40
CA ASP A 71 9.62 -11.90 5.63
C ASP A 71 10.11 -10.43 5.58
N ARG A 72 10.46 -9.91 4.40
CA ARG A 72 10.90 -8.51 4.22
C ARG A 72 9.99 -7.73 3.29
N ASN A 73 9.76 -6.47 3.65
CA ASN A 73 8.88 -5.60 2.89
C ASN A 73 9.61 -4.98 1.69
N ILE A 74 9.08 -5.21 0.50
CA ILE A 74 9.51 -4.58 -0.75
C ILE A 74 8.34 -3.79 -1.32
N THR A 75 8.61 -2.57 -1.77
CA THR A 75 7.62 -1.75 -2.48
C THR A 75 7.80 -1.94 -3.98
N PHE A 76 6.81 -2.55 -4.62
CA PHE A 76 6.77 -2.80 -6.05
C PHE A 76 6.02 -1.69 -6.77
N LEU A 77 6.44 -1.39 -7.99
CA LEU A 77 5.62 -0.69 -8.98
C LEU A 77 4.61 -1.68 -9.55
N LEU A 78 3.33 -1.30 -9.60
CA LEU A 78 2.33 -2.07 -10.34
C LEU A 78 2.49 -1.80 -11.84
N ASP A 79 3.02 -2.79 -12.55
CA ASP A 79 3.22 -2.74 -14.00
C ASP A 79 2.34 -3.79 -14.69
N THR A 80 1.26 -3.35 -15.33
CA THR A 80 0.34 -4.23 -16.06
C THR A 80 0.93 -4.80 -17.34
N GLY A 81 2.07 -4.26 -17.81
CA GLY A 81 2.78 -4.77 -18.99
C GLY A 81 3.82 -5.85 -18.64
N ALA A 82 4.15 -6.04 -17.36
CA ALA A 82 5.12 -7.03 -16.93
C ALA A 82 4.50 -8.42 -16.84
N THR A 83 5.19 -9.43 -17.39
CA THR A 83 4.78 -10.84 -17.27
C THR A 83 5.25 -11.47 -15.95
N ASP A 84 6.41 -11.04 -15.46
CA ASP A 84 7.08 -11.60 -14.28
C ASP A 84 7.26 -10.51 -13.21
N ILE A 85 7.31 -10.91 -11.92
CA ILE A 85 7.74 -9.99 -10.84
C ILE A 85 9.25 -9.80 -10.97
N VAL A 86 9.68 -8.55 -11.04
CA VAL A 86 11.10 -8.20 -11.16
C VAL A 86 11.60 -7.56 -9.88
N LEU A 87 12.68 -8.11 -9.33
CA LEU A 87 13.43 -7.53 -8.22
C LEU A 87 14.71 -6.88 -8.76
N SER A 88 15.05 -5.71 -8.23
CA SER A 88 16.40 -5.19 -8.42
C SER A 88 17.41 -6.12 -7.76
N GLN A 89 18.67 -6.10 -8.20
CA GLN A 89 19.72 -6.89 -7.57
C GLN A 89 19.85 -6.60 -6.06
N LYS A 90 19.68 -5.32 -5.69
CA LYS A 90 19.69 -4.86 -4.30
C LYS A 90 18.53 -5.47 -3.50
N ASP A 91 17.33 -5.46 -4.06
CA ASP A 91 16.14 -6.00 -3.37
C ASP A 91 16.20 -7.53 -3.29
N ALA A 92 16.71 -8.20 -4.32
CA ALA A 92 16.93 -9.64 -4.28
C ALA A 92 17.88 -10.04 -3.15
N LEU A 93 19.02 -9.34 -3.02
CA LEU A 93 19.93 -9.52 -1.89
C LEU A 93 19.28 -9.16 -0.55
N HIS A 94 18.49 -8.08 -0.52
CA HIS A 94 17.79 -7.66 0.68
C HIS A 94 16.88 -8.77 1.20
N VAL A 95 16.12 -9.44 0.32
CA VAL A 95 15.23 -10.56 0.66
C VAL A 95 15.94 -11.92 0.79
N GLY A 96 17.27 -11.92 0.81
CA GLY A 96 18.09 -13.11 1.09
C GLY A 96 18.26 -14.07 -0.09
N ILE A 97 17.99 -13.63 -1.32
CA ILE A 97 18.25 -14.44 -2.52
C ILE A 97 19.75 -14.46 -2.78
N ASN A 98 20.33 -15.67 -2.84
CA ASN A 98 21.71 -15.84 -3.26
C ASN A 98 21.83 -15.83 -4.78
N LEU A 99 22.32 -14.72 -5.31
CA LEU A 99 22.47 -14.49 -6.76
C LEU A 99 23.50 -15.43 -7.42
N GLN A 100 24.45 -15.99 -6.68
CA GLN A 100 25.46 -16.92 -7.22
C GLN A 100 24.87 -18.30 -7.53
N ASN A 101 23.74 -18.63 -6.92
CA ASN A 101 23.08 -19.92 -7.11
C ASN A 101 22.03 -19.89 -8.23
N VAL A 102 21.87 -18.73 -8.90
CA VAL A 102 20.90 -18.59 -10.00
C VAL A 102 21.48 -19.23 -11.25
N GLN A 103 20.83 -20.30 -11.70
CA GLN A 103 21.27 -21.09 -12.86
C GLN A 103 20.49 -20.72 -14.13
N ASP A 104 19.23 -20.31 -13.96
CA ASP A 104 18.36 -19.96 -15.07
C ASP A 104 18.40 -18.47 -15.36
N PHE A 105 18.45 -18.12 -16.64
CA PHE A 105 18.44 -16.74 -17.11
C PHE A 105 17.49 -16.58 -18.28
N LYS A 106 16.77 -15.45 -18.30
CA LYS A 106 15.85 -15.07 -19.37
C LYS A 106 16.23 -13.68 -19.88
N ILE A 107 16.03 -13.47 -21.18
CA ILE A 107 16.16 -12.16 -21.80
C ILE A 107 14.80 -11.46 -21.75
N TYR A 108 14.79 -10.21 -21.30
CA TYR A 108 13.62 -9.37 -21.24
C TYR A 108 13.78 -8.18 -22.19
N GLU A 109 12.76 -7.93 -22.99
CA GLU A 109 12.64 -6.72 -23.78
C GLU A 109 12.11 -5.59 -22.91
N THR A 110 12.85 -4.49 -22.82
CA THR A 110 12.43 -3.30 -22.09
C THR A 110 12.43 -2.09 -23.01
N ALA A 111 11.86 -0.98 -22.55
CA ALA A 111 11.92 0.29 -23.29
C ALA A 111 13.35 0.77 -23.59
N LYS A 112 14.35 0.30 -22.82
CA LYS A 112 15.77 0.64 -23.01
C LYS A 112 16.55 -0.48 -23.74
N GLY A 113 15.85 -1.44 -24.33
CA GLY A 113 16.43 -2.60 -25.01
C GLY A 113 16.43 -3.86 -24.14
N GLN A 114 17.21 -4.84 -24.58
CA GLN A 114 17.27 -6.16 -23.95
C GLN A 114 18.09 -6.14 -22.66
N ILE A 115 17.57 -6.81 -21.62
CA ILE A 115 18.32 -7.12 -20.41
C ILE A 115 18.33 -8.62 -20.16
N LYS A 116 19.40 -9.13 -19.55
CA LYS A 116 19.47 -10.51 -19.05
C LYS A 116 19.21 -10.51 -17.55
N ALA A 117 18.20 -11.25 -17.11
CA ALA A 117 17.87 -11.38 -15.69
C ALA A 117 17.91 -12.85 -15.26
N GLY A 118 18.37 -13.08 -14.04
CA GLY A 118 18.32 -14.39 -13.40
C GLY A 118 16.90 -14.71 -12.96
N VAL A 119 16.44 -15.93 -13.22
CA VAL A 119 15.09 -16.39 -12.88
C VAL A 119 15.17 -17.27 -11.64
N ILE A 120 14.27 -17.00 -10.70
CA ILE A 120 14.14 -17.78 -9.47
C ILE A 120 12.67 -18.04 -9.16
N HIS A 121 12.42 -19.03 -8.31
CA HIS A 121 11.11 -19.26 -7.74
C HIS A 121 11.01 -18.63 -6.36
N ILE A 122 10.02 -17.76 -6.16
CA ILE A 122 9.67 -17.20 -4.85
C ILE A 122 8.44 -17.97 -4.36
N PRO A 123 8.53 -18.77 -3.28
CA PRO A 123 7.43 -19.62 -2.83
C PRO A 123 6.19 -18.82 -2.42
N GLN A 124 6.39 -17.63 -1.87
CA GLN A 124 5.31 -16.78 -1.39
C GLN A 124 5.65 -15.30 -1.49
N VAL A 125 4.67 -14.54 -1.99
CA VAL A 125 4.60 -13.08 -1.89
C VAL A 125 3.30 -12.76 -1.18
N LYS A 126 3.36 -12.02 -0.06
CA LYS A 126 2.15 -11.63 0.70
C LYS A 126 1.84 -10.16 0.48
N ILE A 127 0.56 -9.85 0.27
CA ILE A 127 0.03 -8.49 0.12
C ILE A 127 -1.22 -8.42 0.99
N GLY A 128 -1.24 -7.49 1.96
CA GLY A 128 -2.30 -7.42 2.97
C GLY A 128 -2.01 -8.33 4.16
#